data_AF-A0A1F3F4X5-F1
#
_entry.id   AF-A0A1F3F4X5-F1
#
_cell.length_a   1.000
_cell.length_b   1.000
_cell.length_c   1.000
_cell.angle_alpha   90.00
_cell.angle_beta   90.00
_cell.angle_gamma   90.00
#
_symmetry.space_group_name_H-M   'P 1'
#
loop_
_entity.id
_entity.type
_entity.pdbx_description
1 polymer ?
#
loop_
_entity_poly.entity_id
_entity_poly.type
_entity_poly.pdbx_seq_one_letter_code
_entity_poly.pdbx_strand_id
1 'polypeptide(L)'
;MARIAGVDIPNNKRGEVSLTYIYGIGVSTSNRILEEAGVDKNIKVQEWTDDQLSKIRNVITTTCKIEGELRSEVQLNIKRLI
;
A
#
# COMPACT_ATOMS: atom_id res chain seq x y z
N MET A 1 -5.65 9.85 -10.72
CA MET A 1 -4.63 8.97 -10.11
C MET A 1 -4.48 9.39 -8.66
N ALA A 2 -4.71 8.48 -7.73
CA ALA A 2 -4.32 8.66 -6.34
C ALA A 2 -2.85 8.21 -6.24
N ARG A 3 -1.99 9.08 -5.71
CA ARG A 3 -0.60 8.74 -5.43
C ARG A 3 -0.48 8.36 -3.95
N ILE A 4 -0.12 7.11 -3.69
CA ILE A 4 0.06 6.56 -2.35
C ILE A 4 1.49 6.05 -2.22
N ALA A 5 2.19 6.59 -1.21
CA ALA A 5 3.57 6.23 -0.89
C ALA A 5 4.54 6.26 -2.10
N GLY A 6 4.36 7.24 -2.99
CA GLY A 6 5.22 7.40 -4.17
C GLY A 6 4.81 6.56 -5.39
N VAL A 7 3.78 5.72 -5.26
CA VAL A 7 3.24 4.89 -6.36
C VAL A 7 1.89 5.42 -6.81
N ASP A 8 1.68 5.44 -8.13
CA ASP A 8 0.41 5.81 -8.74
C ASP A 8 -0.49 4.58 -8.80
N ILE A 9 -1.58 4.59 -8.03
CA ILE A 9 -2.52 3.46 -7.95
C ILE A 9 -3.77 3.68 -8.81
N PRO A 10 -4.37 2.61 -9.37
CA PRO A 10 -5.54 2.73 -10.24
C PRO A 10 -6.82 3.13 -9.47
N ASN A 11 -7.44 4.23 -9.91
CA ASN A 11 -8.62 4.82 -9.25
C ASN A 11 -9.92 4.02 -9.47
N ASN A 12 -10.02 3.27 -10.57
CA ASN A 12 -11.24 2.54 -10.94
C ASN A 12 -11.32 1.14 -10.30
N LYS A 13 -10.33 0.76 -9.49
CA LYS A 13 -10.31 -0.53 -8.79
C LYS A 13 -10.74 -0.36 -7.33
N ARG A 14 -11.23 -1.47 -6.77
CA ARG A 14 -11.44 -1.64 -5.33
C ARG A 14 -10.15 -1.36 -4.56
N GLY A 15 -10.28 -0.81 -3.37
CA GLY A 15 -9.17 -0.55 -2.46
C GLY A 15 -8.23 -1.74 -2.30
N GLU A 16 -8.80 -2.93 -2.04
CA GLU A 16 -8.08 -4.19 -1.83
C GLU A 16 -7.14 -4.53 -2.99
N VAL A 17 -7.58 -4.31 -4.22
CA VAL A 17 -6.80 -4.66 -5.42
C VAL A 17 -5.88 -3.52 -5.81
N SER A 18 -6.30 -2.27 -5.58
CA SER A 18 -5.51 -1.11 -5.97
C SER A 18 -4.23 -0.97 -5.14
N LEU A 19 -4.29 -1.27 -3.84
CA LEU A 19 -3.13 -1.22 -2.96
C LEU A 19 -2.09 -2.32 -3.27
N THR A 20 -2.49 -3.45 -3.86
CA THR A 20 -1.55 -4.52 -4.26
C THR A 20 -0.61 -4.15 -5.42
N TYR A 21 -0.81 -2.99 -6.04
CA TYR A 21 0.14 -2.46 -7.02
C TYR A 21 1.43 -1.94 -6.38
N ILE A 22 1.42 -1.72 -5.06
CA ILE A 22 2.59 -1.29 -4.30
C ILE A 22 3.42 -2.52 -3.96
N TYR A 23 4.70 -2.50 -4.33
CA TYR A 23 5.63 -3.59 -4.03
C TYR A 23 5.81 -3.76 -2.52
N GLY A 24 5.54 -4.97 -2.04
CA GLY A 24 5.52 -5.31 -0.61
C GLY A 24 4.11 -5.39 -0.02
N ILE A 25 3.07 -4.98 -0.76
CA ILE A 25 1.68 -5.07 -0.31
C ILE A 25 0.95 -6.20 -1.06
N GLY A 26 0.60 -7.26 -0.33
CA GLY A 26 -0.29 -8.31 -0.81
C GLY A 26 -1.76 -8.07 -0.44
N VAL A 27 -2.65 -8.96 -0.86
CA VAL A 27 -4.10 -8.90 -0.56
C VAL A 27 -4.37 -8.91 0.94
N SER A 28 -3.64 -9.75 1.70
CA SER A 28 -3.75 -9.82 3.16
C SER A 28 -3.34 -8.51 3.83
N THR A 29 -2.19 -7.95 3.45
CA THR A 29 -1.68 -6.68 3.97
C THR A 29 -2.61 -5.54 3.60
N SER A 30 -3.11 -5.51 2.36
CA SER A 30 -4.07 -4.51 1.90
C SER A 30 -5.35 -4.52 2.74
N ASN A 31 -5.92 -5.69 3.01
CA ASN A 31 -7.13 -5.79 3.83
C ASN A 31 -6.89 -5.28 5.25
N ARG A 32 -5.74 -5.63 5.85
CA ARG A 32 -5.35 -5.14 7.18
C ARG A 32 -5.18 -3.62 7.22
N ILE A 33 -4.54 -3.04 6.19
CA ILE A 33 -4.39 -1.58 6.07
C ILE A 33 -5.74 -0.88 5.97
N LEU A 34 -6.65 -1.42 5.16
CA LEU A 34 -7.99 -0.85 4.96
C LEU A 34 -8.83 -0.95 6.23
N GLU A 35 -8.73 -2.05 6.96
CA GLU A 35 -9.38 -2.25 8.26
C GLU A 35 -8.84 -1.30 9.32
N GLU A 36 -7.52 -1.15 9.45
CA GLU A 36 -6.88 -0.17 10.35
C GLU A 36 -7.24 1.28 9.98
N ALA A 37 -7.37 1.59 8.70
CA ALA A 37 -7.77 2.91 8.22
C ALA A 37 -9.29 3.17 8.32
N GLY A 38 -10.09 2.15 8.64
CA GLY A 38 -11.55 2.24 8.70
C GLY A 38 -12.21 2.45 7.33
N VAL A 39 -11.61 1.92 6.26
CA VAL A 39 -12.08 2.07 4.88
C VAL A 39 -12.61 0.73 4.38
N ASP A 40 -13.82 0.71 3.84
CA ASP A 40 -14.37 -0.50 3.24
C ASP A 40 -13.58 -0.88 1.97
N LYS A 41 -13.11 -2.12 1.94
CA LYS A 41 -12.33 -2.70 0.85
C LYS A 41 -13.05 -2.76 -0.50
N ASN A 42 -14.38 -2.72 -0.48
CA ASN A 42 -15.23 -2.74 -1.66
C ASN A 42 -15.35 -1.37 -2.34
N ILE A 43 -15.01 -0.29 -1.63
CA ILE A 43 -15.05 1.08 -2.15
C ILE A 43 -13.93 1.24 -3.18
N LYS A 44 -14.24 1.94 -4.27
CA LYS A 44 -13.24 2.29 -5.29
C LYS A 44 -12.33 3.40 -4.76
N VAL A 45 -11.07 3.38 -5.17
CA VAL A 45 -10.08 4.39 -4.76
C VAL A 45 -10.50 5.82 -5.14
N GLN A 46 -11.28 5.99 -6.21
CA GLN A 46 -11.84 7.29 -6.60
C GLN A 46 -12.87 7.86 -5.60
N GLU A 47 -13.50 7.02 -4.78
CA GLU A 47 -14.53 7.39 -3.81
C GLU A 47 -13.95 7.60 -2.41
N TRP A 48 -12.63 7.44 -2.25
CA TRP A 48 -11.97 7.71 -0.98
C TRP A 48 -11.94 9.21 -0.68
N THR A 49 -12.20 9.54 0.58
CA THR A 49 -12.04 10.91 1.07
C THR A 49 -10.57 11.21 1.36
N ASP A 50 -10.22 12.50 1.40
CA ASP A 50 -8.85 12.92 1.73
C ASP A 50 -8.38 12.43 3.11
N ASP A 51 -9.29 12.31 4.08
CA ASP A 51 -9.01 11.75 5.41
C ASP A 51 -8.65 10.27 5.34
N GLN A 52 -9.41 9.49 4.56
CA GLN A 52 -9.14 8.08 4.33
C GLN A 52 -7.80 7.87 3.61
N LEU A 53 -7.51 8.68 2.60
CA LEU A 53 -6.22 8.68 1.90
C LEU A 53 -5.06 8.98 2.84
N SER A 54 -5.23 9.95 3.75
CA SER A 54 -4.22 10.30 4.76
C SER A 54 -3.99 9.16 5.75
N LYS A 55 -5.07 8.55 6.28
CA LYS A 55 -4.99 7.39 7.17
C LYS A 55 -4.28 6.20 6.53
N ILE A 56 -4.69 5.83 5.31
CA ILE A 56 -4.05 4.74 4.56
C ILE A 56 -2.56 5.02 4.35
N ARG A 57 -2.20 6.26 3.97
CA ARG A 57 -0.79 6.64 3.79
C ARG A 57 0.01 6.51 5.08
N ASN A 58 -0.55 6.92 6.22
CA ASN A 58 0.10 6.83 7.53
C ASN A 58 0.29 5.37 7.94
N VAL A 59 -0.73 4.53 7.79
CA VAL A 59 -0.66 3.10 8.11
C VAL A 59 0.38 2.39 7.23
N ILE A 60 0.41 2.68 5.93
CA ILE A 60 1.41 2.08 5.02
C ILE A 60 2.83 2.47 5.44
N THR A 61 3.07 3.76 5.70
CA THR A 61 4.41 4.28 6.04
C THR A 61 4.91 3.77 7.39
N THR A 62 4.00 3.57 8.35
CA THR A 62 4.36 3.16 9.72
C THR A 62 4.55 1.65 9.82
N THR A 63 3.71 0.89 9.14
CA THR A 63 3.56 -0.54 9.40
C THR A 63 4.24 -1.42 8.36
N CYS A 64 4.53 -0.90 7.16
CA CYS A 64 5.06 -1.70 6.04
C CYS A 64 6.28 -1.04 5.40
N LYS A 65 7.38 -1.79 5.28
CA LYS A 65 8.47 -1.44 4.35
C LYS A 65 8.00 -1.74 2.93
N ILE A 66 8.09 -0.76 2.05
CA ILE A 66 7.55 -0.84 0.69
C ILE A 66 8.57 -0.36 -0.35
N GLU A 67 8.37 -0.79 -1.58
CA GLU A 67 9.12 -0.33 -2.75
C GLU A 67 10.64 -0.37 -2.57
N GLY A 68 11.31 0.78 -2.65
CA GLY A 68 12.76 0.90 -2.69
C GLY A 68 13.43 0.40 -1.41
N GLU A 69 12.80 0.60 -0.26
CA GLU A 69 13.33 0.14 1.02
C GLU A 69 13.36 -1.39 1.07
N LEU A 70 12.23 -2.03 0.76
CA LEU A 70 12.11 -3.49 0.74
C LEU A 70 13.01 -4.13 -0.34
N ARG A 71 13.08 -3.53 -1.54
CA ARG A 71 13.94 -4.01 -2.62
C ARG A 71 15.41 -3.95 -2.23
N SER A 72 15.85 -2.87 -1.60
CA SER A 72 17.24 -2.69 -1.15
C SER A 72 17.59 -3.68 -0.04
N GLU A 73 16.69 -3.88 0.92
CA GLU A 73 16.87 -4.86 2.00
C GLU A 73 17.01 -6.29 1.45
N VAL A 74 16.12 -6.70 0.55
CA VAL A 74 16.22 -8.02 -0.10
C VAL A 74 17.54 -8.17 -0.86
N GLN A 75 17.96 -7.15 -1.60
CA GLN A 75 19.23 -7.19 -2.33
C GLN A 75 20.44 -7.29 -1.39
N LEU A 76 20.45 -6.55 -0.27
CA LEU A 76 21.50 -6.61 0.73
C LEU A 76 21.54 -7.98 1.42
N ASN A 77 20.38 -8.56 1.73
CA ASN A 77 20.29 -9.89 2.32
C ASN A 77 20.84 -10.96 1.36
N ILE A 78 20.54 -10.87 0.06
CA ILE A 78 21.12 -11.76 -0.95
C ILE A 78 22.63 -11.57 -1.04
N LYS A 79 23.12 -10.32 -1.12
CA LYS A 79 24.55 -10.02 -1.19
C LYS A 79 25.33 -10.47 0.04
N ARG A 80 24.69 -10.57 1.21
CA ARG A 80 25.32 -11.05 2.45
C ARG A 80 25.56 -12.57 2.43
N LEU A 81 24.80 -13.32 1.64
CA LEU A 81 24.84 -14.79 1.58
C LEU A 81 25.71 -15.34 0.44
N ILE A 82 26.18 -14.47 -0.45
CA ILE A 82 27.10 -14.78 -1.56
C ILE A 82 28.49 -14.32 -1.16
#